data_AF-A0A7V7ZJJ2-F1
#
_entry.id   AF-A0A7V7ZJJ2-F1
#
_cell.length_a   1.000
_cell.length_b   1.000
_cell.length_c   1.000
_cell.angle_alpha   90.00
_cell.angle_beta   90.00
_cell.angle_gamma   90.00
#
_symmetry.space_group_name_H-M   'P 1'
#
loop_
_entity.id
_entity.type
_entity.pdbx_description
1 polymer ?
#
loop_
_entity_poly.entity_id
_entity_poly.type
_entity_poly.pdbx_seq_one_letter_code
_entity_poly.pdbx_strand_id
1 'polypeptide(L)'
;MFYYFFLAHLIADFALQPYWLVVRKRRWDGLLIHGGVVLLCMLALGLIDRAFLALWPTMLGITAVHIFADWWKVHRADRLFRPAIVPFLLDQGIHAATIAVALALTGPQGWAIDLSWLNLPVALAVVAYVIAGLAVPIGVMTWLDPSFAHGALAPAARARSFAVGALGVSLVLFAGALALPLGLCGLVVATRRQVSPHPLDAPLGAAVVLTAGAALGALSLWLR
;
A
#
# COMPACT_ATOMS: atom_id res chain seq x y z
N MET A 1 13.03 -11.48 -0.79
CA MET A 1 13.37 -10.14 -0.30
C MET A 1 12.44 -9.04 -0.82
N PHE A 2 12.14 -8.97 -2.13
CA PHE A 2 11.30 -7.92 -2.73
C PHE A 2 10.00 -7.63 -1.96
N TYR A 3 9.16 -8.65 -1.70
CA TYR A 3 7.87 -8.47 -1.04
C TYR A 3 7.98 -7.88 0.39
N TYR A 4 9.07 -8.13 1.09
CA TYR A 4 9.31 -7.58 2.43
C TYR A 4 9.69 -6.11 2.39
N PHE A 5 10.59 -5.74 1.48
CA PHE A 5 10.92 -4.33 1.24
C PHE A 5 9.69 -3.57 0.75
N PHE A 6 8.91 -4.18 -0.15
CA PHE A 6 7.67 -3.60 -0.64
C PHE A 6 6.66 -3.43 0.50
N LEU A 7 6.46 -4.45 1.34
CA LEU A 7 5.62 -4.36 2.54
C LEU A 7 6.07 -3.24 3.49
N ALA A 8 7.38 -3.12 3.75
CA ALA A 8 7.92 -2.06 4.60
C ALA A 8 7.57 -0.66 4.06
N HIS A 9 7.66 -0.46 2.75
CA HIS A 9 7.25 0.80 2.10
C HIS A 9 5.75 1.04 2.20
N LEU A 10 4.93 0.03 1.89
CA LEU A 10 3.47 0.14 2.00
C LEU A 10 3.03 0.52 3.42
N ILE A 11 3.66 -0.07 4.44
CA ILE A 11 3.41 0.28 5.85
C ILE A 11 3.81 1.74 6.12
N ALA A 12 5.01 2.14 5.69
CA ALA A 12 5.49 3.51 5.89
C ALA A 12 4.56 4.55 5.23
N ASP A 13 4.11 4.29 4.00
CA ASP A 13 3.33 5.24 3.20
C ASP A 13 1.85 5.28 3.56
N PHE A 14 1.26 4.15 3.95
CA PHE A 14 -0.20 4.06 4.09
C PHE A 14 -0.68 3.84 5.52
N ALA A 15 0.12 3.21 6.37
CA ALA A 15 -0.21 3.01 7.78
C ALA A 15 0.39 4.10 8.67
N LEU A 16 1.68 4.43 8.46
CA LEU A 16 2.46 5.30 9.35
C LEU A 16 2.60 6.74 8.86
N GLN A 17 1.98 7.10 7.73
CA GLN A 17 1.97 8.47 7.21
C GLN A 17 0.66 9.19 7.57
N PRO A 18 0.61 9.91 8.71
CA PRO A 18 -0.56 10.72 9.06
C PRO A 18 -0.68 11.94 8.13
N TYR A 19 -1.89 12.51 8.07
CA TYR A 19 -2.20 13.65 7.19
C TYR A 19 -1.27 14.86 7.40
N TRP A 20 -0.92 15.19 8.64
CA TRP A 20 0.00 16.30 8.91
C TRP A 20 1.37 16.09 8.26
N LEU A 21 1.84 14.83 8.18
CA LEU A 21 3.11 14.49 7.56
C LEU A 21 3.01 14.63 6.05
N VAL A 22 1.89 14.20 5.43
CA VAL A 22 1.60 14.43 4.01
C VAL A 22 1.73 15.91 3.64
N VAL A 23 1.12 16.80 4.45
CA VAL A 23 1.22 18.25 4.23
C VAL A 23 2.65 18.76 4.46
N ARG A 24 3.33 18.27 5.50
CA ARG A 24 4.69 18.69 5.86
C ARG A 24 5.75 18.28 4.83
N LYS A 25 5.52 17.24 4.01
CA LYS A 25 6.40 16.83 2.89
C LYS A 25 6.63 17.92 1.83
N ARG A 26 5.90 19.03 1.89
CA ARG A 26 6.22 20.27 1.13
C ARG A 26 7.52 20.94 1.59
N ARG A 27 8.09 20.52 2.72
CA ARG A 27 9.34 21.02 3.28
C ARG A 27 10.32 19.86 3.47
N TRP A 28 11.61 20.17 3.44
CA TRP A 28 12.69 19.19 3.59
C TRP A 28 12.62 18.40 4.89
N ASP A 29 12.25 19.03 6.00
CA ASP A 29 12.11 18.36 7.29
C ASP A 29 10.98 17.31 7.27
N GLY A 30 9.85 17.60 6.62
CA GLY A 30 8.79 16.60 6.43
C GLY A 30 9.21 15.41 5.57
N LEU A 31 9.96 15.68 4.49
CA LEU A 31 10.52 14.64 3.62
C LEU A 31 11.52 13.75 4.37
N LEU A 32 12.42 14.36 5.16
CA LEU A 32 13.40 13.62 5.97
C LEU A 32 12.73 12.80 7.08
N ILE A 33 11.71 13.34 7.76
CA ILE A 33 10.93 12.58 8.76
C ILE A 33 10.31 11.35 8.09
N HIS A 34 9.65 11.52 6.95
CA HIS A 34 9.00 10.40 6.28
C HIS A 34 10.02 9.39 5.71
N GLY A 35 11.09 9.84 5.07
CA GLY A 35 12.19 8.97 4.64
C GLY A 35 12.82 8.21 5.82
N GLY A 36 12.93 8.84 6.99
CA GLY A 36 13.32 8.17 8.23
C GLY A 36 12.35 7.06 8.64
N VAL A 37 11.03 7.27 8.54
CA VAL A 37 10.02 6.23 8.79
C VAL A 37 10.18 5.06 7.80
N VAL A 38 10.41 5.34 6.52
CA VAL A 38 10.64 4.29 5.50
C VAL A 38 11.89 3.47 5.82
N LEU A 39 13.00 4.15 6.16
CA LEU A 39 14.24 3.49 6.57
C LEU A 39 14.04 2.63 7.83
N LEU A 40 13.33 3.14 8.84
CA LEU A 40 13.02 2.40 10.06
C LEU A 40 12.17 1.15 9.76
N CYS A 41 11.17 1.25 8.88
CA CYS A 41 10.38 0.09 8.45
C CYS A 41 11.25 -0.97 7.76
N MET A 42 12.20 -0.58 6.91
CA MET A 42 13.13 -1.52 6.28
C MET A 42 14.10 -2.15 7.29
N LEU A 43 14.65 -1.35 8.21
CA LEU A 43 15.55 -1.84 9.27
C LEU A 43 14.84 -2.80 10.24
N ALA A 44 13.54 -2.57 10.49
CA ALA A 44 12.72 -3.46 11.31
C ALA A 44 12.58 -4.87 10.72
N LEU A 45 12.83 -5.07 9.42
CA LEU A 45 12.93 -6.42 8.84
C LEU A 45 14.07 -7.23 9.47
N GLY A 46 15.09 -6.57 10.05
CA GLY A 46 16.14 -7.20 10.85
C GLY A 46 15.63 -7.93 12.11
N LEU A 47 14.43 -7.58 12.59
CA LEU A 47 13.74 -8.30 13.67
C LEU A 47 13.13 -9.61 13.18
N ILE A 48 12.85 -9.72 11.88
CA ILE A 48 12.37 -10.93 11.23
C ILE A 48 13.56 -11.84 10.92
N ASP A 49 14.56 -11.28 10.26
CA ASP A 49 15.79 -11.99 9.93
C ASP A 49 16.97 -11.01 9.91
N ARG A 50 18.03 -11.34 10.66
CA ARG A 50 19.24 -10.51 10.71
C ARG A 50 19.92 -10.36 9.35
N ALA A 51 19.71 -11.28 8.40
CA ALA A 51 20.22 -11.18 7.04
C ALA A 51 19.79 -9.88 6.34
N PHE A 52 18.62 -9.33 6.66
CA PHE A 52 18.18 -8.04 6.14
C PHE A 52 19.13 -6.89 6.51
N LEU A 53 19.78 -6.94 7.67
CA LEU A 53 20.68 -5.88 8.11
C LEU A 53 21.96 -5.80 7.26
N ALA A 54 22.33 -6.87 6.56
CA ALA A 54 23.43 -6.84 5.59
C ALA A 54 23.11 -5.93 4.38
N LEU A 55 21.83 -5.65 4.12
CA LEU A 55 21.37 -4.78 3.04
C LEU A 55 21.21 -3.32 3.46
N TRP A 56 21.75 -2.89 4.61
CA TRP A 56 21.63 -1.50 5.08
C TRP A 56 22.13 -0.44 4.07
N PRO A 57 23.19 -0.65 3.25
CA PRO A 57 23.58 0.35 2.25
C PRO A 57 22.51 0.48 1.16
N THR A 58 21.91 -0.64 0.76
CA THR A 58 20.80 -0.69 -0.19
C THR A 58 19.56 0.00 0.37
N MET A 59 19.26 -0.20 1.66
CA MET A 59 18.16 0.50 2.35
C MET A 59 18.36 2.01 2.35
N LEU A 60 19.58 2.51 2.56
CA LEU A 60 19.89 3.94 2.44
C LEU A 60 19.70 4.46 1.00
N GLY A 61 20.16 3.70 0.00
CA GLY A 61 19.96 4.05 -1.41
C GLY A 61 18.47 4.14 -1.77
N ILE A 62 17.67 3.15 -1.37
CA ILE A 62 16.22 3.16 -1.55
C ILE A 62 15.59 4.36 -0.84
N THR A 63 15.99 4.65 0.40
CA THR A 63 15.49 5.80 1.18
C THR A 63 15.78 7.13 0.48
N ALA A 64 16.98 7.29 -0.09
CA ALA A 64 17.35 8.50 -0.81
C ALA A 64 16.48 8.69 -2.07
N VAL A 65 16.25 7.62 -2.83
CA VAL A 65 15.36 7.64 -4.01
C VAL A 65 13.92 7.92 -3.59
N HIS A 66 13.45 7.34 -2.48
CA HIS A 66 12.13 7.61 -1.91
C HIS A 66 11.92 9.09 -1.60
N ILE A 67 12.87 9.70 -0.87
CA ILE A 67 12.85 11.13 -0.54
C ILE A 67 12.78 11.98 -1.82
N PHE A 68 13.56 11.63 -2.84
CA PHE A 68 13.55 12.35 -4.10
C PHE A 68 12.24 12.18 -4.88
N ALA A 69 11.68 10.97 -4.93
CA ALA A 69 10.40 10.69 -5.56
C ALA A 69 9.27 11.48 -4.91
N ASP A 70 9.21 11.47 -3.58
CA ASP A 70 8.21 12.22 -2.82
C ASP A 70 8.38 13.74 -2.97
N TRP A 71 9.63 14.24 -2.97
CA TRP A 71 9.92 15.64 -3.27
C TRP A 71 9.39 16.01 -4.65
N TRP A 72 9.72 15.23 -5.67
CA TRP A 72 9.27 15.47 -7.04
C TRP A 72 7.75 15.44 -7.14
N LYS A 73 7.10 14.46 -6.48
CA LYS A 73 5.65 14.33 -6.45
C LYS A 73 4.97 15.59 -5.93
N VAL A 74 5.40 16.05 -4.75
CA VAL A 74 4.80 17.19 -4.06
C VAL A 74 5.05 18.53 -4.78
N HIS A 75 6.15 18.66 -5.54
CA HIS A 75 6.52 19.93 -6.17
C HIS A 75 6.18 20.02 -7.67
N ARG A 76 6.08 18.88 -8.36
CA ARG A 76 6.01 18.83 -9.83
C ARG A 76 4.83 18.01 -10.35
N ALA A 77 4.49 16.90 -9.71
CA ALA A 77 3.61 15.91 -10.34
C ALA A 77 2.18 16.45 -10.60
N ASP A 78 1.60 17.21 -9.68
CA ASP A 78 0.25 17.79 -9.84
C ASP A 78 0.13 18.77 -11.03
N ARG A 79 1.26 19.33 -11.49
CA ARG A 79 1.32 20.23 -12.67
C ARG A 79 1.48 19.46 -13.97
N LEU A 80 2.12 18.29 -13.92
CA LEU A 80 2.46 17.48 -15.08
C LEU A 80 1.37 16.46 -15.40
N PHE A 81 0.68 15.95 -14.39
CA PHE A 81 -0.25 14.83 -14.54
C PHE A 81 -1.62 15.18 -13.96
N ARG A 82 -2.63 15.04 -14.81
CA ARG A 82 -4.05 15.03 -14.43
C ARG A 82 -4.70 13.80 -15.07
N PRO A 83 -5.56 13.05 -14.37
CA PRO A 83 -6.08 13.26 -13.00
C PRO A 83 -5.11 12.86 -11.88
N ALA A 84 -5.40 13.24 -10.62
CA ALA A 84 -4.55 13.03 -9.43
C ALA A 84 -4.23 11.56 -9.10
N ILE A 85 -5.02 10.61 -9.61
CA ILE A 85 -4.71 9.18 -9.50
C ILE A 85 -3.48 8.78 -10.32
N VAL A 86 -3.17 9.48 -11.41
CA VAL A 86 -2.00 9.21 -12.26
C VAL A 86 -0.68 9.38 -11.48
N PRO A 87 -0.40 10.53 -10.85
CA PRO A 87 0.82 10.68 -10.07
C PRO A 87 0.87 9.74 -8.86
N PHE A 88 -0.27 9.36 -8.28
CA PHE A 88 -0.33 8.32 -7.25
C PHE A 88 0.11 6.94 -7.77
N LEU A 89 -0.41 6.48 -8.91
CA LEU A 89 -0.01 5.19 -9.49
C LEU A 89 1.44 5.19 -9.95
N LEU A 90 1.90 6.30 -10.55
CA LEU A 90 3.29 6.46 -10.95
C LEU A 90 4.23 6.39 -9.74
N ASP A 91 3.87 7.03 -8.64
CA ASP A 91 4.60 6.97 -7.38
C ASP A 91 4.75 5.52 -6.91
N GLN A 92 3.67 4.74 -6.86
CA GLN A 92 3.75 3.32 -6.49
C GLN A 92 4.63 2.51 -7.45
N GLY A 93 4.57 2.79 -8.75
CA GLY A 93 5.43 2.17 -9.75
C GLY A 93 6.92 2.49 -9.53
N ILE A 94 7.25 3.74 -9.21
CA ILE A 94 8.63 4.18 -8.93
C ILE A 94 9.18 3.47 -7.70
N HIS A 95 8.40 3.33 -6.62
CA HIS A 95 8.83 2.61 -5.42
C HIS A 95 9.10 1.14 -5.72
N ALA A 96 8.18 0.46 -6.40
CA ALA A 96 8.35 -0.95 -6.78
C ALA A 96 9.58 -1.14 -7.69
N ALA A 97 9.76 -0.28 -8.70
CA ALA A 97 10.90 -0.34 -9.60
C ALA A 97 12.22 -0.08 -8.87
N THR A 98 12.24 0.89 -7.96
CA THR A 98 13.43 1.23 -7.16
C THR A 98 13.86 0.06 -6.29
N ILE A 99 12.91 -0.61 -5.61
CA ILE A 99 13.21 -1.79 -4.80
C ILE A 99 13.74 -2.92 -5.69
N ALA A 100 13.10 -3.19 -6.83
CA ALA A 100 13.54 -4.25 -7.75
C ALA A 100 14.96 -4.00 -8.27
N VAL A 101 15.25 -2.78 -8.72
CA VAL A 101 16.59 -2.39 -9.21
C VAL A 101 17.61 -2.44 -8.09
N ALA A 102 17.30 -1.90 -6.91
CA ALA A 102 18.22 -1.89 -5.78
C ALA A 102 18.60 -3.30 -5.33
N LEU A 103 17.64 -4.24 -5.30
CA LEU A 103 17.93 -5.65 -5.00
C LEU A 103 18.73 -6.32 -6.13
N ALA A 104 18.41 -6.04 -7.39
CA ALA A 104 19.18 -6.56 -8.53
C ALA A 104 20.66 -6.13 -8.50
N LEU A 105 20.94 -4.88 -8.11
CA LEU A 105 22.30 -4.36 -7.96
C LEU A 105 23.09 -5.04 -6.84
N THR A 106 22.41 -5.68 -5.88
CA THR A 106 23.07 -6.49 -4.86
C THR A 106 23.37 -7.92 -5.32
N GLY A 107 23.07 -8.32 -6.56
CA GLY A 107 23.38 -9.68 -7.03
C GLY A 107 22.49 -10.77 -6.39
N PRO A 108 22.91 -12.06 -6.44
CA PRO A 108 22.09 -13.19 -5.98
C PRO A 108 21.63 -13.08 -4.52
N GLN A 109 22.44 -12.48 -3.64
CA GLN A 109 22.11 -12.28 -2.23
C GLN A 109 20.90 -11.34 -2.02
N GLY A 110 20.65 -10.41 -2.94
CA GLY A 110 19.44 -9.56 -2.91
C GLY A 110 18.14 -10.32 -3.17
N TRP A 111 18.26 -11.49 -3.79
CA TRP A 111 17.13 -12.36 -4.14
C TRP A 111 17.08 -13.61 -3.30
N ALA A 112 18.18 -14.01 -2.65
CA ALA A 112 18.23 -15.14 -1.75
C ALA A 112 17.22 -14.95 -0.61
N ILE A 113 16.38 -15.95 -0.43
CA ILE A 113 15.32 -15.98 0.57
C ILE A 113 15.68 -17.12 1.52
N ASP A 114 16.19 -16.80 2.71
CA ASP A 114 16.33 -17.79 3.79
C ASP A 114 15.19 -17.55 4.80
N LEU A 115 14.03 -18.18 4.58
CA LEU A 115 12.83 -17.96 5.39
C LEU A 115 12.58 -19.18 6.26
N SER A 116 13.25 -19.24 7.42
CA SER A 116 13.05 -20.35 8.35
C SER A 116 11.72 -20.31 9.11
N TRP A 117 10.97 -19.18 9.11
CA TRP A 117 9.70 -19.08 9.86
C TRP A 117 8.55 -18.28 9.23
N LEU A 118 8.81 -17.38 8.27
CA LEU A 118 7.74 -16.63 7.58
C LEU A 118 7.66 -17.10 6.12
N ASN A 119 6.81 -18.10 5.88
CA ASN A 119 6.62 -18.70 4.55
C ASN A 119 6.15 -17.63 3.53
N LEU A 120 6.61 -17.70 2.27
CA LEU A 120 6.26 -16.79 1.17
C LEU A 120 4.74 -16.53 1.06
N PRO A 121 3.85 -17.55 1.09
CA PRO A 121 2.41 -17.43 1.24
C PRO A 121 1.91 -16.46 2.31
N VAL A 122 2.56 -16.40 3.48
CA VAL A 122 2.17 -15.49 4.57
C VAL A 122 2.55 -14.06 4.21
N ALA A 123 3.77 -13.85 3.71
CA ALA A 123 4.22 -12.52 3.27
C ALA A 123 3.32 -11.97 2.16
N LEU A 124 2.98 -12.80 1.16
CA LEU A 124 2.06 -12.43 0.08
C LEU A 124 0.67 -12.09 0.61
N ALA A 125 0.14 -12.88 1.54
CA ALA A 125 -1.15 -12.59 2.17
C ALA A 125 -1.13 -11.26 2.93
N VAL A 126 -0.09 -10.99 3.73
CA VAL A 126 0.05 -9.73 4.47
C VAL A 126 0.13 -8.54 3.51
N VAL A 127 0.90 -8.64 2.43
CA VAL A 127 0.96 -7.61 1.37
C VAL A 127 -0.44 -7.39 0.78
N ALA A 128 -1.18 -8.46 0.46
CA ALA A 128 -2.54 -8.34 -0.05
C ALA A 128 -3.47 -7.60 0.92
N TYR A 129 -3.43 -7.89 2.23
CA TYR A 129 -4.21 -7.17 3.24
C TYR A 129 -3.84 -5.69 3.32
N VAL A 130 -2.55 -5.37 3.30
CA VAL A 130 -2.09 -3.97 3.36
C VAL A 130 -2.51 -3.19 2.11
N ILE A 131 -2.35 -3.77 0.92
CA ILE A 131 -2.78 -3.11 -0.33
C ILE A 131 -4.30 -2.93 -0.32
N ALA A 132 -5.07 -3.99 -0.07
CA ALA A 132 -6.52 -3.95 -0.10
C ALA A 132 -7.13 -3.03 0.98
N GLY A 133 -6.56 -3.06 2.18
CA GLY A 133 -7.10 -2.36 3.34
C GLY A 133 -6.61 -0.92 3.50
N LEU A 134 -5.44 -0.58 2.94
CA LEU A 134 -4.83 0.75 3.16
C LEU A 134 -4.51 1.47 1.85
N ALA A 135 -3.76 0.85 0.93
CA ALA A 135 -3.32 1.51 -0.31
C ALA A 135 -4.49 1.81 -1.25
N VAL A 136 -5.37 0.82 -1.49
CA VAL A 136 -6.52 0.97 -2.39
C VAL A 136 -7.50 2.03 -1.89
N PRO A 137 -7.91 2.08 -0.60
CA PRO A 137 -8.74 3.17 -0.10
C PRO A 137 -8.12 4.56 -0.30
N ILE A 138 -6.80 4.71 -0.13
CA ILE A 138 -6.12 5.98 -0.39
C ILE A 138 -6.13 6.31 -1.89
N GLY A 139 -5.91 5.32 -2.76
CA GLY A 139 -6.04 5.49 -4.22
C GLY A 139 -7.44 5.93 -4.62
N VAL A 140 -8.49 5.29 -4.07
CA VAL A 140 -9.90 5.64 -4.32
C VAL A 140 -10.20 7.06 -3.82
N MET A 141 -9.69 7.47 -2.66
CA MET A 141 -9.80 8.86 -2.19
C MET A 141 -9.12 9.84 -3.14
N THR A 142 -7.91 9.52 -3.59
CA THR A 142 -7.16 10.37 -4.52
C THR A 142 -7.86 10.52 -5.88
N TRP A 143 -8.63 9.49 -6.27
CA TRP A 143 -9.44 9.51 -7.49
C TRP A 143 -10.77 10.24 -7.32
N LEU A 144 -11.54 9.93 -6.28
CA LEU A 144 -12.93 10.38 -6.12
C LEU A 144 -13.09 11.64 -5.26
N ASP A 145 -12.10 11.97 -4.42
CA ASP A 145 -12.04 13.19 -3.60
C ASP A 145 -10.68 13.90 -3.72
N PRO A 146 -10.22 14.27 -4.94
CA PRO A 146 -8.88 14.79 -5.17
C PRO A 146 -8.60 16.12 -4.46
N SER A 147 -9.64 16.90 -4.13
CA SER A 147 -9.54 18.15 -3.37
C SER A 147 -9.60 17.94 -1.85
N PHE A 148 -9.76 16.69 -1.39
CA PHE A 148 -9.99 16.35 0.02
C PHE A 148 -11.17 17.12 0.64
N ALA A 149 -12.24 17.34 -0.13
CA ALA A 149 -13.43 18.05 0.33
C ALA A 149 -14.10 17.34 1.52
N HIS A 150 -13.92 16.01 1.63
CA HIS A 150 -14.47 15.18 2.70
C HIS A 150 -13.41 14.75 3.72
N GLY A 151 -12.27 15.44 3.80
CA GLY A 151 -11.11 15.03 4.63
C GLY A 151 -11.43 14.77 6.10
N ALA A 152 -12.40 15.47 6.69
CA ALA A 152 -12.85 15.25 8.08
C ALA A 152 -13.50 13.87 8.30
N LEU A 153 -14.11 13.30 7.26
CA LEU A 153 -14.78 12.00 7.30
C LEU A 153 -13.84 10.84 6.92
N ALA A 154 -12.69 11.17 6.32
CA ALA A 154 -11.74 10.19 5.80
C ALA A 154 -11.27 9.14 6.82
N PRO A 155 -10.96 9.46 8.09
CA PRO A 155 -10.50 8.44 9.03
C PRO A 155 -11.52 7.32 9.26
N ALA A 156 -12.78 7.69 9.49
CA ALA A 156 -13.86 6.74 9.72
C ALA A 156 -14.19 5.93 8.44
N ALA A 157 -14.21 6.60 7.29
CA ALA A 157 -14.43 5.94 6.01
C ALA A 157 -13.30 4.95 5.67
N ARG A 158 -12.04 5.32 5.92
CA ARG A 158 -10.88 4.42 5.76
C ARG A 158 -10.94 3.21 6.69
N ALA A 159 -11.38 3.36 7.94
CA ALA A 159 -11.54 2.23 8.85
C ALA A 159 -12.59 1.23 8.35
N ARG A 160 -13.71 1.72 7.81
CA ARG A 160 -14.72 0.86 7.18
C ARG A 160 -14.19 0.20 5.90
N SER A 161 -13.53 0.98 5.03
CA SER A 161 -12.92 0.44 3.81
C SER A 161 -11.83 -0.59 4.11
N PHE A 162 -11.06 -0.43 5.19
CA PHE A 162 -10.11 -1.43 5.66
C PHE A 162 -10.80 -2.76 5.95
N ALA A 163 -11.91 -2.74 6.69
CA ALA A 163 -12.70 -3.93 6.97
C ALA A 163 -13.25 -4.58 5.68
N VAL A 164 -13.72 -3.76 4.73
CA VAL A 164 -14.19 -4.25 3.43
C VAL A 164 -13.06 -4.91 2.62
N GLY A 165 -11.89 -4.28 2.52
CA GLY A 165 -10.74 -4.82 1.80
C GLY A 165 -10.22 -6.10 2.44
N ALA A 166 -10.09 -6.12 3.77
CA ALA A 166 -9.68 -7.30 4.53
C ALA A 166 -10.67 -8.45 4.40
N LEU A 167 -11.98 -8.16 4.40
CA LEU A 167 -13.01 -9.17 4.16
C LEU A 167 -12.91 -9.72 2.73
N GLY A 168 -12.67 -8.88 1.73
CA GLY A 168 -12.46 -9.29 0.34
C GLY A 168 -11.30 -10.27 0.20
N VAL A 169 -10.15 -9.96 0.81
CA VAL A 169 -8.98 -10.86 0.85
C VAL A 169 -9.32 -12.16 1.60
N SER A 170 -9.92 -12.06 2.79
CA SER A 170 -10.26 -13.21 3.65
C SER A 170 -11.20 -14.20 2.95
N LEU A 171 -12.27 -13.70 2.34
CA LEU A 171 -13.25 -14.54 1.64
C LEU A 171 -12.60 -15.40 0.58
N VAL A 172 -11.67 -14.82 -0.21
CA VAL A 172 -10.98 -15.58 -1.25
C VAL A 172 -9.98 -16.56 -0.66
N LEU A 173 -9.18 -16.13 0.31
CA LEU A 173 -8.16 -17.00 0.92
C LEU A 173 -8.76 -18.23 1.63
N PHE A 174 -9.93 -18.10 2.26
CA PHE A 174 -10.54 -19.16 3.08
C PHE A 174 -11.68 -19.91 2.39
N ALA A 175 -12.47 -19.26 1.55
CA ALA A 175 -13.61 -19.88 0.87
C ALA A 175 -13.38 -20.10 -0.64
N GLY A 176 -12.20 -19.74 -1.15
CA GLY A 176 -11.78 -19.94 -2.53
C GLY A 176 -12.36 -18.92 -3.51
N ALA A 177 -11.93 -19.00 -4.77
CA ALA A 177 -12.32 -18.06 -5.82
C ALA A 177 -13.83 -18.08 -6.13
N LEU A 178 -14.54 -19.17 -5.83
CA LEU A 178 -15.98 -19.28 -6.03
C LEU A 178 -16.81 -18.60 -4.93
N ALA A 179 -16.20 -18.19 -3.81
CA ALA A 179 -16.86 -17.38 -2.79
C ALA A 179 -16.98 -15.89 -3.20
N LEU A 180 -16.25 -15.47 -4.24
CA LEU A 180 -16.27 -14.10 -4.76
C LEU A 180 -17.67 -13.63 -5.15
N PRO A 181 -18.44 -14.33 -6.01
CA PRO A 181 -19.72 -13.82 -6.50
C PRO A 181 -20.72 -13.68 -5.36
N LEU A 182 -20.70 -14.60 -4.40
CA LEU A 182 -21.56 -14.57 -3.20
C LEU A 182 -21.14 -13.45 -2.24
N GLY A 183 -19.85 -13.25 -2.03
CA GLY A 183 -19.30 -12.14 -1.24
C GLY A 183 -19.60 -10.78 -1.87
N LEU A 184 -19.40 -10.63 -3.18
CA LEU A 184 -19.71 -9.43 -3.94
C LEU A 184 -21.21 -9.10 -3.87
N CYS A 185 -22.09 -10.09 -4.09
CA CYS A 185 -23.54 -9.89 -3.94
C CYS A 185 -23.93 -9.49 -2.51
N GLY A 186 -23.41 -10.19 -1.51
CA GLY A 186 -23.67 -9.89 -0.08
C GLY A 186 -23.18 -8.49 0.32
N LEU A 187 -22.05 -8.05 -0.22
CA LEU A 187 -21.50 -6.74 0.10
C LEU A 187 -22.18 -5.61 -0.65
N VAL A 188 -22.54 -5.78 -1.94
CA VAL A 188 -23.41 -4.83 -2.68
C VAL A 188 -24.74 -4.62 -1.93
N VAL A 189 -25.26 -5.68 -1.33
CA VAL A 189 -26.43 -5.70 -0.46
C VAL A 189 -26.15 -5.08 0.93
N ALA A 190 -24.93 -5.11 1.43
CA ALA A 190 -24.56 -4.44 2.68
C ALA A 190 -24.24 -2.94 2.48
N THR A 191 -23.73 -2.55 1.31
CA THR A 191 -23.23 -1.20 1.02
C THR A 191 -24.18 -0.35 0.17
N ARG A 192 -25.38 -0.87 -0.16
CA ARG A 192 -26.45 -0.13 -0.87
C ARG A 192 -26.92 1.12 -0.12
N ARG A 193 -26.64 1.24 1.17
CA ARG A 193 -26.84 2.49 1.92
C ARG A 193 -25.49 3.11 2.24
N GLN A 194 -25.26 4.28 1.67
CA GLN A 194 -24.10 5.09 1.95
C GLN A 194 -24.14 5.53 3.43
N VAL A 195 -23.10 5.15 4.18
CA VAL A 195 -23.01 5.41 5.63
C VAL A 195 -22.63 6.87 5.92
N SER A 196 -21.87 7.49 5.02
CA SER A 196 -21.48 8.90 5.11
C SER A 196 -21.30 9.49 3.70
N PRO A 197 -21.35 10.82 3.52
CA PRO A 197 -21.16 11.43 2.20
C PRO A 197 -19.75 11.23 1.61
N HIS A 198 -18.80 10.67 2.38
CA HIS A 198 -17.45 10.41 1.89
C HIS A 198 -17.44 9.38 0.73
N PRO A 199 -16.71 9.62 -0.38
CA PRO A 199 -16.76 8.75 -1.56
C PRO A 199 -16.33 7.29 -1.35
N LEU A 200 -15.49 7.00 -0.35
CA LEU A 200 -15.18 5.63 0.05
C LEU A 200 -16.40 4.84 0.55
N ASP A 201 -17.37 5.51 1.16
CA ASP A 201 -18.61 4.87 1.62
C ASP A 201 -19.68 4.82 0.52
N ALA A 202 -19.44 5.45 -0.64
CA ALA A 202 -20.32 5.33 -1.78
C ALA A 202 -20.22 3.91 -2.37
N PRO A 203 -21.29 3.40 -3.01
CA PRO A 203 -21.29 2.05 -3.60
C PRO A 203 -20.10 1.78 -4.53
N LEU A 204 -19.69 2.78 -5.32
CA LEU A 204 -18.53 2.66 -6.20
C LEU A 204 -17.22 2.48 -5.41
N GLY A 205 -16.99 3.30 -4.39
CA GLY A 205 -15.77 3.21 -3.57
C GLY A 205 -15.65 1.87 -2.85
N ALA A 206 -16.75 1.41 -2.23
CA ALA A 206 -16.80 0.10 -1.59
C ALA A 206 -16.60 -1.05 -2.58
N ALA A 207 -17.21 -0.98 -3.77
CA ALA A 207 -17.07 -2.00 -4.81
C ALA A 207 -15.62 -2.12 -5.31
N VAL A 208 -14.92 -0.99 -5.51
CA VAL A 208 -13.51 -0.98 -5.93
C VAL A 208 -12.63 -1.62 -4.87
N VAL A 209 -12.77 -1.21 -3.59
CA VAL A 209 -11.97 -1.76 -2.48
C VAL A 209 -12.20 -3.26 -2.33
N LEU A 210 -13.46 -3.70 -2.39
CA LEU A 210 -13.80 -5.11 -2.30
C LEU A 210 -13.22 -5.91 -3.46
N THR A 211 -13.41 -5.44 -4.70
CA THR A 211 -12.93 -6.12 -5.91
C THR A 211 -11.41 -6.23 -5.91
N ALA A 212 -10.70 -5.18 -5.48
CA ALA A 212 -9.25 -5.22 -5.34
C ALA A 212 -8.81 -6.23 -4.28
N GLY A 213 -9.45 -6.25 -3.10
CA GLY A 213 -9.15 -7.25 -2.07
C GLY A 213 -9.38 -8.68 -2.55
N ALA A 214 -10.49 -8.90 -3.25
CA ALA A 214 -10.82 -10.15 -3.92
C ALA A 214 -9.73 -10.60 -4.92
N ALA A 215 -9.33 -9.70 -5.82
CA ALA A 215 -8.31 -9.98 -6.82
C ALA A 215 -6.94 -10.28 -6.19
N LEU A 216 -6.55 -9.52 -5.16
CA LEU A 216 -5.30 -9.73 -4.42
C LEU A 216 -5.32 -11.04 -3.64
N GLY A 217 -6.45 -11.43 -3.06
CA GLY A 217 -6.63 -12.75 -2.44
C GLY A 217 -6.47 -13.88 -3.44
N ALA A 218 -7.05 -13.76 -4.63
CA ALA A 218 -6.94 -14.76 -5.70
C ALA A 218 -5.50 -14.88 -6.21
N LEU A 219 -4.83 -13.76 -6.45
CA LEU A 219 -3.42 -13.71 -6.84
C LEU A 219 -2.53 -14.34 -5.76
N SER A 220 -2.82 -14.06 -4.49
CA SER A 220 -2.08 -14.62 -3.36
C SER A 220 -2.26 -16.13 -3.21
N LEU A 221 -3.37 -16.71 -3.68
CA LEU A 221 -3.55 -18.17 -3.76
C LEU A 221 -2.79 -18.77 -4.95
N TRP A 222 -2.80 -18.08 -6.09
CA TRP A 222 -2.14 -18.54 -7.32
C TRP A 222 -0.61 -18.58 -7.21
N LEU A 223 -0.03 -17.69 -6.40
CA LEU A 223 1.42 -17.60 -6.16
C LEU A 223 1.93 -18.52 -5.03
N ARG A 224 1.08 -19.32 -4.38
CA ARG A 224 1.49 -20.31 -3.37
C ARG A 224 2.00 -21.58 -4.02
#